data_AF-U9U1K1-F1
#
_entry.id   AF-U9U1K1-F1
#
_cell.length_a   1.000
_cell.length_b   1.000
_cell.length_c   1.000
_cell.angle_alpha   90.00
_cell.angle_beta   90.00
_cell.angle_gamma   90.00
#
_symmetry.space_group_name_H-M   'P 1'
#
loop_
_entity.id
_entity.type
_entity.pdbx_description
1 polymer ?
#
loop_
_entity_poly.entity_id
_entity_poly.type
_entity_poly.pdbx_seq_one_letter_code
_entity_poly.pdbx_strand_id
1 'polypeptide(L)'
;MLDEFAFPPDHLIYVTVGSQLPSPLSVTTSTSTNVKFLLGSITPLYQLCASHIATVITTENSGDGRAVVVRLALMKNSDNNDGDQDEEIGDKELFNEIESMVKESIVW
;
A
#
# COMPACT_ATOMS: atom_id res chain seq x y z
N MET A 1 -0.71 18.60 32.12
CA MET A 1 -1.42 18.15 30.91
C MET A 1 -0.37 17.46 30.07
N LEU A 2 -0.33 16.14 30.09
CA LEU A 2 0.47 15.38 29.15
C LEU A 2 -0.44 15.20 27.94
N ASP A 3 -0.11 15.85 26.82
CA ASP A 3 -0.72 15.50 25.55
C ASP A 3 -0.51 14.00 25.35
N GLU A 4 -1.63 13.29 25.28
CA GLU A 4 -1.69 11.89 24.96
C GLU A 4 -1.13 11.76 23.54
N PHE A 5 0.13 11.32 23.42
CA PHE A 5 0.74 10.98 22.14
C PHE A 5 -0.10 9.85 21.53
N ALA A 6 -1.13 10.23 20.78
CA ALA A 6 -1.94 9.31 20.01
C ALA A 6 -1.04 8.73 18.92
N PHE A 7 -0.50 7.54 19.19
CA PHE A 7 0.22 6.80 18.16
C PHE A 7 -0.72 6.53 16.99
N PRO A 8 -0.30 6.78 15.75
CA PRO A 8 -1.11 6.48 14.59
C PRO A 8 -1.51 5.00 14.60
N PRO A 9 -2.73 4.66 14.15
CA PRO A 9 -3.22 3.29 14.23
C PRO A 9 -2.37 2.37 13.35
N ASP A 10 -1.69 1.44 13.99
CA ASP A 10 -0.77 0.50 13.35
C ASP A 10 -1.53 -0.70 12.74
N HIS A 11 -1.27 -0.98 11.47
CA HIS A 11 -1.90 -2.06 10.72
C HIS A 11 -0.84 -2.98 10.12
N LEU A 12 -1.04 -4.29 10.31
CA LEU A 12 -0.20 -5.32 9.67
C LEU A 12 -1.01 -6.01 8.59
N ILE A 13 -0.55 -5.96 7.35
CA ILE A 13 -1.32 -6.31 6.17
C ILE A 13 -0.52 -7.28 5.32
N TYR A 14 -1.10 -8.44 5.06
CA TYR A 14 -0.59 -9.45 4.15
C TYR A 14 -1.17 -9.21 2.76
N VAL A 15 -0.30 -9.12 1.76
CA VAL A 15 -0.68 -8.89 0.36
C VAL A 15 -0.04 -9.94 -0.54
N THR A 16 -0.84 -10.53 -1.42
CA THR A 16 -0.34 -11.35 -2.53
C THR A 16 -0.82 -10.77 -3.84
N VAL A 17 0.11 -10.58 -4.77
CA VAL A 17 -0.20 -10.15 -6.13
C VAL A 17 -0.16 -11.39 -7.01
N GLY A 18 -1.33 -11.87 -7.41
CA GLY A 18 -1.45 -13.02 -8.28
C GLY A 18 -0.96 -12.68 -9.68
N SER A 19 0.13 -13.32 -10.11
CA SER A 19 0.48 -13.43 -11.52
C SER A 19 -0.26 -14.64 -12.09
N GLN A 20 -1.31 -14.41 -12.87
CA GLN A 20 -1.89 -15.48 -13.66
C GLN A 20 -0.95 -15.69 -14.86
N LEU A 21 -0.30 -16.87 -14.92
CA LEU A 21 0.45 -17.26 -16.11
C LEU A 21 -0.51 -17.15 -17.31
N PRO A 22 -0.17 -16.42 -18.39
CA PRO A 22 -1.09 -16.23 -19.49
C PRO A 22 -1.48 -17.59 -20.08
N SER A 23 -2.70 -18.03 -19.80
CA SER A 23 -3.29 -19.15 -20.52
C SER A 23 -3.47 -18.73 -21.98
N PRO A 24 -3.02 -19.52 -22.97
CA PRO A 24 -2.94 -19.11 -24.37
C PRO A 24 -4.29 -18.79 -25.04
N LEU A 25 -5.41 -18.86 -24.31
CA LEU A 25 -6.78 -18.68 -24.80
C LEU A 25 -7.54 -17.53 -24.13
N SER A 26 -6.92 -16.71 -23.27
CA SER A 26 -7.60 -15.56 -22.67
C SER A 26 -6.68 -14.35 -22.58
N VAL A 27 -6.86 -13.40 -23.50
CA VAL A 27 -6.20 -12.10 -23.50
C VAL A 27 -6.92 -11.19 -22.50
N THR A 28 -6.74 -11.45 -21.22
CA THR A 28 -6.99 -10.52 -20.12
C THR A 28 -6.06 -10.90 -18.97
N THR A 29 -4.90 -10.27 -18.87
CA THR A 29 -4.04 -10.39 -17.69
C THR A 29 -4.67 -9.57 -16.57
N SER A 30 -5.66 -10.14 -15.89
CA SER A 30 -6.23 -9.56 -14.68
C SER A 30 -5.33 -9.95 -13.50
N THR A 31 -4.36 -9.10 -13.17
CA THR A 31 -3.58 -9.24 -11.94
C THR A 31 -4.54 -9.11 -10.76
N SER A 32 -4.68 -10.18 -9.97
CA SER A 32 -5.57 -10.18 -8.80
C SER A 32 -4.74 -9.92 -7.55
N THR A 33 -5.02 -8.82 -6.86
CA THR A 33 -4.39 -8.50 -5.57
C THR A 33 -5.30 -9.01 -4.44
N ASN A 34 -4.79 -9.91 -3.62
CA ASN A 34 -5.47 -10.36 -2.41
C ASN A 34 -4.85 -9.67 -1.19
N VAL A 35 -5.70 -9.10 -0.34
CA VAL A 35 -5.28 -8.35 0.85
C VAL A 35 -5.95 -8.93 2.09
N LYS A 36 -5.16 -9.17 3.13
CA LYS A 36 -5.63 -9.65 4.43
C LYS A 36 -5.02 -8.84 5.55
N PHE A 37 -5.86 -8.20 6.36
CA PHE A 37 -5.44 -7.54 7.59
C PHE A 37 -5.15 -8.60 8.65
N LEU A 38 -3.92 -8.61 9.17
CA LEU A 38 -3.46 -9.46 10.27
C LEU A 38 -3.60 -8.76 11.62
N LEU A 39 -3.40 -7.44 11.63
CA LEU A 39 -3.60 -6.54 12.77
C LEU A 39 -4.24 -5.24 12.30
N GLY A 40 -5.05 -4.62 13.16
CA GLY A 40 -5.80 -3.41 12.84
C GLY A 40 -7.14 -3.68 12.14
N SER A 41 -7.92 -2.62 11.97
CA SER A 41 -9.24 -2.69 11.33
C SER A 41 -9.12 -2.57 9.81
N ILE A 42 -10.03 -3.20 9.08
CA ILE A 42 -10.07 -3.04 7.62
C ILE A 42 -10.40 -1.58 7.30
N THR A 43 -9.49 -0.90 6.61
CA THR A 43 -9.67 0.49 6.17
C THR A 43 -9.23 0.64 4.71
N PRO A 44 -10.00 1.36 3.87
CA PRO A 44 -9.70 1.46 2.43
C PRO A 44 -8.33 2.06 2.11
N LEU A 45 -7.91 3.10 2.84
CA LEU A 45 -6.63 3.76 2.62
C LEU A 45 -5.44 2.82 2.87
N TYR A 46 -5.45 2.11 4.00
CA TYR A 46 -4.39 1.16 4.33
C TYR A 46 -4.35 -0.01 3.36
N GLN A 47 -5.52 -0.48 2.91
CA GLN A 47 -5.61 -1.51 1.87
C GLN A 47 -5.00 -1.01 0.55
N LEU A 48 -5.27 0.24 0.16
CA LEU A 48 -4.75 0.85 -1.06
C LEU A 48 -3.22 1.02 -0.99
N CYS A 49 -2.69 1.60 0.09
CA CYS A 49 -1.25 1.76 0.29
C CYS A 49 -0.52 0.42 0.30
N ALA A 50 -1.01 -0.58 1.05
CA ALA A 50 -0.39 -1.90 1.09
C ALA A 50 -0.42 -2.60 -0.27
N SER A 51 -1.53 -2.47 -1.01
CA SER A 51 -1.65 -3.00 -2.37
C SER A 51 -0.68 -2.33 -3.33
N HIS A 52 -0.51 -1.02 -3.22
CA HIS A 52 0.41 -0.26 -4.06
C HIS A 52 1.87 -0.67 -3.80
N ILE A 53 2.29 -0.74 -2.53
CA ILE A 53 3.63 -1.23 -2.14
C ILE A 53 3.90 -2.62 -2.72
N ALA A 54 2.97 -3.56 -2.52
CA ALA A 54 3.15 -4.92 -3.01
C ALA A 54 3.19 -4.98 -4.55
N THR A 55 2.43 -4.12 -5.23
CA THR A 55 2.43 -4.02 -6.69
C THR A 55 3.75 -3.48 -7.22
N VAL A 56 4.31 -2.44 -6.61
CA VAL A 56 5.64 -1.91 -6.97
C VAL A 56 6.70 -3.00 -6.83
N ILE A 57 6.77 -3.67 -5.68
CA ILE A 57 7.71 -4.78 -5.42
C ILE A 57 7.54 -5.91 -6.44
N THR A 58 6.30 -6.33 -6.70
CA THR A 58 6.03 -7.45 -7.63
C THR A 58 6.35 -7.07 -9.08
N THR A 59 6.14 -5.81 -9.46
CA THR A 59 6.47 -5.32 -10.81
C THR A 59 7.97 -5.34 -11.04
N GLU A 60 8.75 -4.85 -10.07
CA GLU A 60 10.22 -4.85 -10.15
C GLU A 60 10.84 -6.23 -9.99
N ASN A 61 10.18 -7.13 -9.24
CA ASN A 61 10.58 -8.51 -9.06
C ASN A 61 9.62 -9.51 -9.74
N SER A 62 9.33 -9.24 -11.01
CA SER A 62 8.37 -10.02 -11.79
C SER A 62 8.79 -11.50 -11.86
N GLY A 63 8.02 -12.37 -11.20
CA GLY A 63 8.20 -13.84 -11.24
C GLY A 63 8.57 -14.50 -9.91
N ASP A 64 8.87 -13.72 -8.87
CA ASP A 64 9.21 -14.23 -7.55
C ASP A 64 8.01 -14.85 -6.81
N GLY A 65 6.83 -14.24 -6.97
CA GLY A 65 5.56 -14.76 -6.42
C GLY A 65 5.49 -14.81 -4.89
N ARG A 66 6.47 -14.23 -4.17
CA ARG A 66 6.43 -14.12 -2.71
C ARG A 66 5.32 -13.16 -2.29
N ALA A 67 4.73 -13.47 -1.15
CA ALA A 67 3.81 -12.57 -0.48
C ALA A 67 4.57 -11.41 0.17
N VAL A 68 3.92 -10.25 0.26
CA VAL A 68 4.44 -9.06 0.93
C VAL A 68 3.66 -8.85 2.23
N VAL A 69 4.38 -8.69 3.34
CA VAL A 69 3.78 -8.29 4.62
C VAL A 69 4.18 -6.84 4.88
N VAL A 70 3.20 -5.95 4.93
CA VAL A 70 3.38 -4.52 5.12
C VAL A 70 2.89 -4.13 6.51
N ARG A 71 3.72 -3.43 7.28
CA ARG A 71 3.31 -2.73 8.50
C ARG A 71 3.16 -1.25 8.17
N LEU A 72 1.98 -0.69 8.41
CA LEU A 72 1.65 0.70 8.10
C LEU A 72 1.13 1.42 9.33
N ALA A 73 1.61 2.64 9.55
CA ALA A 73 1.08 3.57 10.54
C ALA A 73 1.05 4.96 9.91
N LEU A 74 -0.12 5.33 9.36
CA LEU A 74 -0.30 6.61 8.67
C LEU A 74 -0.73 7.66 9.68
N MET A 75 0.02 8.75 9.76
CA MET A 75 -0.33 9.92 10.58
C MET A 75 -1.05 10.93 9.69
N LYS A 76 -2.27 11.33 10.06
CA LYS A 76 -2.98 12.41 9.37
C LYS A 76 -2.32 13.72 9.77
N ASN A 77 -1.69 14.43 8.83
CA ASN A 77 -1.26 15.79 9.08
C ASN A 77 -2.51 16.66 9.27
N SER A 78 -2.67 17.23 10.46
CA SER A 78 -3.80 18.10 10.81
C SER A 78 -3.63 19.55 10.33
N ASP A 79 -2.59 19.87 9.58
CA ASP A 79 -2.25 21.27 9.25
C ASP A 79 -2.88 21.81 7.95
N ASN A 80 -3.55 21.01 7.13
CA ASN A 80 -4.28 21.52 5.96
C ASN A 80 -5.77 21.68 6.28
N ASN A 81 -6.07 22.72 7.05
CA ASN A 81 -7.40 23.26 7.18
C ASN A 81 -7.61 24.27 6.04
N ASP A 82 -7.93 23.79 4.83
CA ASP A 82 -8.65 24.58 3.82
C ASP A 82 -9.24 23.67 2.71
N GLY A 83 -10.55 23.41 2.85
CA GLY A 83 -11.53 23.14 1.80
C GLY A 83 -11.22 22.12 0.70
N ASP A 84 -11.81 20.92 0.82
CA ASP A 84 -12.46 20.07 -0.21
C ASP A 84 -11.84 19.91 -1.62
N GLN A 85 -10.62 20.38 -1.88
CA GLN A 85 -9.91 20.26 -3.17
C GLN A 85 -8.49 19.69 -3.05
N ASP A 86 -7.95 19.57 -1.83
CA ASP A 86 -6.57 19.12 -1.57
C ASP A 86 -6.43 17.62 -1.24
N GLU A 87 -7.53 16.87 -1.16
CA GLU A 87 -7.46 15.43 -0.87
C GLU A 87 -6.77 14.64 -2.01
N GLU A 88 -6.99 15.02 -3.28
CA GLU A 88 -6.41 14.33 -4.44
C GLU A 88 -4.91 14.62 -4.64
N ILE A 89 -4.45 15.82 -4.26
CA ILE A 89 -3.04 16.23 -4.32
C ILE A 89 -2.23 15.56 -3.21
N GLY A 90 -2.76 15.50 -1.98
CA GLY A 90 -2.10 14.82 -0.87
C GLY A 90 -1.92 13.31 -1.11
N ASP A 91 -2.91 12.67 -1.73
CA ASP A 91 -2.85 11.24 -2.04
C ASP A 91 -1.74 10.91 -3.05
N LYS A 92 -1.59 11.72 -4.11
CA LYS A 92 -0.56 11.49 -5.14
C LYS A 92 0.86 11.64 -4.61
N GLU A 93 1.09 12.65 -3.76
CA GLU A 93 2.40 12.85 -3.12
C GLU A 93 2.76 11.67 -2.22
N LEU A 94 1.80 11.17 -1.43
CA LEU A 94 1.97 10.00 -0.58
C LEU A 94 2.38 8.76 -1.39
N PHE A 95 1.71 8.48 -2.51
CA PHE A 95 2.06 7.32 -3.35
C PHE A 95 3.43 7.45 -4.00
N ASN A 96 3.81 8.65 -4.44
CA ASN A 96 5.15 8.88 -4.99
C ASN A 96 6.25 8.68 -3.93
N GLU A 97 6.02 9.16 -2.70
CA GLU A 97 6.96 8.99 -1.59
C GLU A 97 7.11 7.52 -1.21
N ILE A 98 5.99 6.79 -1.12
CA ILE A 98 5.98 5.35 -0.92
C ILE A 98 6.78 4.63 -2.01
N GLU A 99 6.55 4.98 -3.28
CA GLU A 99 7.25 4.36 -4.41
C GLU A 99 8.77 4.61 -4.34
N SER A 100 9.19 5.84 -4.02
CA SER A 100 10.60 6.18 -3.82
C SER A 100 11.22 5.37 -2.70
N MET A 101 10.55 5.30 -1.53
CA MET A 101 11.03 4.55 -0.37
C MET A 101 11.20 3.05 -0.67
N VAL A 102 10.24 2.44 -1.38
CA VAL A 102 10.30 1.03 -1.77
C VAL A 102 11.48 0.78 -2.72
N LYS A 103 11.68 1.66 -3.70
CA LYS A 103 12.78 1.60 -4.68
C LYS A 103 14.16 1.83 -4.06
N GLU A 104 14.25 2.61 -3.00
CA GLU A 104 15.48 2.81 -2.23
C GLU A 104 15.80 1.63 -1.31
N SER A 105 14.78 0.83 -0.95
CA SER A 105 14.87 -0.27 0.02
C SER A 105 14.80 -1.66 -0.61
N ILE A 106 15.36 -1.82 -1.81
CA ILE A 106 15.36 -3.09 -2.55
C ILE A 106 16.11 -4.18 -1.77
N VAL A 107 15.41 -5.27 -1.44
CA VAL A 107 15.94 -6.39 -0.65
C VAL A 107 15.49 -7.77 -1.17
N TRP A 108 14.91 -7.81 -2.36
CA TRP A 108 14.33 -9.01 -2.94
C TRP A 108 15.25 -9.77 -3.89
#